data_AF-A0A955L8G9-F1
#
_entry.id   AF-A0A955L8G9-F1
#
_cell.length_a   1.000
_cell.length_b   1.000
_cell.length_c   1.000
_cell.angle_alpha   90.00
_cell.angle_beta   90.00
_cell.angle_gamma   90.00
#
_symmetry.space_group_name_H-M   'P 1'
#
loop_
_entity.id
_entity.type
_entity.pdbx_description
1 polymer ?
#
loop_
_entity_poly.entity_id
_entity_poly.type
_entity_poly.pdbx_seq_one_letter_code
_entity_poly.pdbx_strand_id
1 'polypeptide(L)'
;MALQTDFLVAVNQIAAERGIEVDDILESIKQAILAGFRRDYQEEEDEGSRLNVEIDSDDGSIAVYADKKVVEKVTDAATQISLKEAQELEPKLRVGDHVEVDITPEGDFGRVAAQSAKQVILQKLREAEKNAQIQRFINRVGEIETGIVQRMDG
;
A
#
# COMPACT_ATOMS: atom_id res chain seq x y z
N MET A 1 22.75 15.88 -11.12
CA MET A 1 21.62 15.32 -11.88
C MET A 1 21.16 14.15 -11.04
N ALA A 2 20.10 14.34 -10.24
CA ALA A 2 19.60 13.28 -9.37
C ALA A 2 19.08 12.15 -10.27
N LEU A 3 19.53 10.92 -10.02
CA LEU A 3 19.04 9.75 -10.74
C LEU A 3 17.54 9.66 -10.51
N GLN A 4 16.76 9.81 -11.57
CA GLN A 4 15.38 9.33 -11.57
C GLN A 4 15.41 7.82 -11.33
N THR A 5 14.63 7.39 -10.35
CA THR A 5 14.99 6.32 -9.42
C THR A 5 14.46 4.96 -9.83
N ASP A 6 15.24 3.89 -9.59
CA ASP A 6 14.98 2.53 -10.12
C ASP A 6 13.58 1.99 -9.77
N PHE A 7 13.04 2.32 -8.59
CA PHE A 7 11.73 1.87 -8.14
C PHE A 7 10.59 2.47 -8.96
N LEU A 8 10.45 3.80 -8.97
CA LEU A 8 9.40 4.45 -9.74
C LEU A 8 9.52 4.17 -11.24
N VAL A 9 10.73 4.10 -11.78
CA VAL A 9 10.95 3.73 -13.19
C VAL A 9 10.42 2.32 -13.47
N ALA A 10 10.72 1.35 -12.60
CA ALA A 10 10.22 -0.02 -12.74
C ALA A 10 8.68 -0.11 -12.62
N VAL A 11 8.09 0.60 -11.67
CA VAL A 11 6.62 0.64 -11.49
C VAL A 11 5.96 1.27 -12.73
N ASN A 12 6.48 2.41 -13.20
CA ASN A 12 6.00 3.08 -14.41
C ASN A 12 6.08 2.17 -15.64
N GLN A 13 7.18 1.43 -15.80
CA GLN A 13 7.34 0.52 -16.93
C GLN A 13 6.30 -0.60 -16.91
N ILE A 14 6.11 -1.26 -15.77
CA ILE A 14 5.14 -2.36 -15.62
C ILE A 14 3.71 -1.86 -15.85
N ALA A 15 3.40 -0.68 -15.31
CA ALA A 15 2.12 0.00 -15.47
C ALA A 15 1.82 0.27 -16.96
N ALA A 16 2.77 0.89 -17.67
CA ALA A 16 2.63 1.27 -19.08
C ALA A 16 2.47 0.08 -20.03
N GLU A 17 3.22 -1.02 -19.82
CA GLU A 17 3.15 -2.22 -20.66
C GLU A 17 1.76 -2.88 -20.67
N ARG A 18 0.96 -2.61 -19.64
CA ARG A 18 -0.29 -3.34 -19.36
C ARG A 18 -1.51 -2.43 -19.23
N GLY A 19 -1.33 -1.12 -19.42
CA GLY A 19 -2.40 -0.13 -19.34
C GLY A 19 -3.00 -0.03 -17.94
N ILE A 20 -2.16 -0.13 -16.91
CA ILE A 20 -2.55 0.04 -15.50
C ILE A 20 -2.07 1.43 -15.07
N GLU A 21 -2.89 2.18 -14.33
CA GLU A 21 -2.47 3.45 -13.76
C GLU A 21 -1.47 3.22 -12.62
N VAL A 22 -0.42 4.05 -12.55
CA VAL A 22 0.64 3.92 -11.54
C VAL A 22 0.07 4.12 -10.14
N ASP A 23 -0.82 5.10 -9.98
CA ASP A 23 -1.47 5.41 -8.72
C ASP A 23 -2.29 4.22 -8.19
N ASP A 24 -2.95 3.46 -9.07
CA ASP A 24 -3.69 2.25 -8.69
C ASP A 24 -2.77 1.16 -8.13
N ILE A 25 -1.56 1.03 -8.69
CA ILE A 25 -0.54 0.09 -8.21
C ILE A 25 -0.02 0.55 -6.85
N LEU A 26 0.37 1.82 -6.72
CA LEU A 26 0.90 2.38 -5.48
C LEU A 26 -0.12 2.29 -4.35
N GLU A 27 -1.38 2.63 -4.60
CA GLU A 27 -2.45 2.52 -3.62
C GLU A 27 -2.65 1.06 -3.18
N SER A 28 -2.62 0.14 -4.13
CA SER A 28 -2.75 -1.29 -3.80
C SER A 28 -1.57 -1.80 -2.97
N ILE A 29 -0.37 -1.31 -3.23
CA ILE A 29 0.83 -1.62 -2.43
C ILE A 29 0.64 -1.09 -1.00
N LYS A 30 0.21 0.17 -0.84
CA LYS A 30 -0.07 0.78 0.46
C LYS A 30 -1.08 -0.05 1.26
N GLN A 31 -2.20 -0.43 0.64
CA GLN A 31 -3.23 -1.24 1.29
C GLN A 31 -2.71 -2.61 1.73
N ALA A 32 -1.90 -3.28 0.91
CA ALA A 32 -1.35 -4.58 1.27
C ALA A 32 -0.31 -4.50 2.40
N ILE A 33 0.55 -3.48 2.37
CA ILE A 33 1.50 -3.24 3.45
C ILE A 33 0.75 -2.93 4.74
N LEU A 34 -0.26 -2.06 4.67
CA LEU A 34 -1.08 -1.68 5.81
C LEU A 34 -1.82 -2.91 6.40
N ALA A 35 -2.38 -3.78 5.55
CA ALA A 35 -2.99 -5.03 6.00
C ALA A 35 -1.98 -5.97 6.68
N GLY A 36 -0.76 -6.09 6.13
CA GLY A 36 0.33 -6.85 6.74
C GLY A 36 0.77 -6.25 8.07
N PHE A 37 0.92 -4.93 8.13
CA PHE A 37 1.29 -4.20 9.33
C PHE A 37 0.28 -4.41 10.45
N ARG A 38 -1.03 -4.27 10.17
CA ARG A 38 -2.09 -4.51 11.15
C ARG A 38 -2.05 -5.92 11.72
N ARG A 39 -1.80 -6.93 10.87
CA ARG A 39 -1.75 -8.32 11.30
C ARG A 39 -0.53 -8.63 12.17
N ASP A 40 0.61 -8.01 11.86
CA ASP A 40 1.90 -8.41 12.43
C ASP A 40 2.31 -7.49 13.61
N TYR A 41 1.75 -6.27 13.71
CA TYR A 41 2.20 -5.23 14.66
C TYR A 41 1.10 -4.49 15.43
N GLN A 42 -0.19 -4.64 15.10
CA GLN A 42 -1.26 -4.10 15.94
C GLN A 42 -1.80 -5.16 16.89
N GLU A 43 -2.06 -4.77 18.14
CA GLU A 43 -2.83 -5.58 19.07
C GLU A 43 -4.33 -5.48 18.74
N GLU A 44 -5.14 -6.49 19.07
CA GLU A 44 -6.58 -6.53 18.77
C GLU A 44 -7.36 -5.32 19.37
N GLU A 45 -6.79 -4.62 20.34
CA GLU A 45 -7.38 -3.44 21.00
C GLU A 45 -7.10 -2.12 20.26
N ASP A 46 -6.22 -2.11 19.23
CA ASP A 46 -5.76 -0.90 18.52
C ASP A 46 -6.56 -0.55 17.24
N GLU A 47 -7.71 -1.19 17.02
CA GLU A 47 -8.53 -1.07 15.78
C GLU A 47 -9.00 0.36 15.46
N GLY A 48 -8.97 1.29 16.43
CA GLY A 48 -9.38 2.68 16.25
C GLY A 48 -8.35 3.57 15.53
N SER A 49 -7.12 3.09 15.34
CA SER A 49 -6.03 3.91 14.80
C SER A 49 -6.13 4.09 13.29
N ARG A 50 -6.13 5.34 12.83
CA ARG A 50 -6.01 5.68 11.41
C ARG A 50 -4.55 5.60 11.01
N LEU A 51 -4.24 4.61 10.18
CA LEU A 51 -2.90 4.39 9.67
C LEU A 51 -2.80 4.88 8.24
N ASN A 52 -1.67 5.48 7.91
CA ASN A 52 -1.28 5.89 6.57
C ASN A 52 0.06 5.23 6.22
N VAL A 53 0.21 4.82 4.97
CA VAL A 53 1.48 4.29 4.45
C VAL A 53 1.98 5.25 3.39
N GLU A 54 3.19 5.73 3.59
CA GLU A 54 3.89 6.52 2.59
C GLU A 54 4.97 5.67 1.92
N ILE A 55 5.12 5.90 0.62
CA ILE A 55 6.15 5.28 -0.19
C ILE A 55 6.94 6.43 -0.79
N ASP A 56 8.23 6.49 -0.46
CA ASP A 56 9.12 7.49 -1.04
C ASP A 56 9.24 7.22 -2.54
N SER A 57 8.96 8.26 -3.33
CA SER A 57 8.98 8.19 -4.79
C SER A 57 10.39 7.97 -5.33
N ASP A 58 11.40 8.37 -4.58
CA ASP A 58 12.77 8.20 -4.99
C ASP A 58 13.19 6.76 -4.67
N ASP A 59 13.51 6.43 -3.43
CA ASP A 59 14.15 5.14 -3.13
C ASP A 59 13.18 3.97 -2.92
N GLY A 60 11.87 4.23 -2.91
CA GLY A 60 10.85 3.22 -2.61
C GLY A 60 10.82 2.80 -1.14
N SER A 61 11.44 3.58 -0.25
CA SER A 61 11.33 3.37 1.19
C SER A 61 9.88 3.54 1.64
N ILE A 62 9.52 2.79 2.68
CA ILE A 62 8.14 2.66 3.14
C ILE A 62 8.09 3.09 4.59
N ALA A 63 7.24 4.06 4.88
CA ALA A 63 6.97 4.54 6.22
C ALA A 63 5.50 4.32 6.59
N VAL A 64 5.23 4.03 7.85
CA VAL A 64 3.88 3.87 8.40
C VAL A 64 3.67 4.94 9.45
N TYR A 65 2.60 5.72 9.27
CA TYR A 65 2.21 6.79 10.18
C TYR A 65 0.88 6.47 10.85
N ALA A 66 0.78 6.77 12.15
CA ALA A 66 -0.48 6.80 12.87
C ALA A 66 -0.96 8.24 13.04
N ASP A 67 -2.18 8.53 12.59
CA ASP A 67 -2.88 9.78 12.89
C ASP A 67 -3.39 9.73 14.35
N LYS A 68 -2.77 10.53 15.21
CA LYS A 68 -3.10 10.63 16.63
C LYS A 68 -3.69 11.98 16.98
N LYS A 69 -4.72 11.96 17.82
CA LYS A 69 -5.35 13.17 18.34
C LYS A 69 -4.56 13.73 19.52
N VAL A 70 -4.27 15.03 19.47
CA VAL A 70 -3.56 15.75 20.52
C VAL A 70 -4.51 16.01 21.71
N VAL A 71 -4.14 15.51 22.89
CA VAL A 71 -4.92 15.62 24.13
C VAL A 71 -4.06 16.08 25.31
N GLU A 72 -4.68 16.62 26.36
CA GLU A 72 -3.96 16.96 27.59
C GLU A 72 -3.60 15.73 28.41
N LYS A 73 -4.53 14.77 28.50
CA LYS A 73 -4.35 13.52 29.23
C LYS A 73 -4.71 12.35 28.32
N VAL A 74 -3.70 11.57 27.97
CA VAL A 74 -3.84 10.37 27.14
C VAL A 74 -4.65 9.32 27.90
N THR A 75 -5.78 8.92 27.33
CA THR A 75 -6.60 7.79 27.80
C THR A 75 -6.41 6.55 26.95
N ASP A 76 -6.01 6.74 25.70
CA ASP A 76 -5.75 5.69 24.72
C ASP A 76 -4.48 6.07 23.93
N ALA A 77 -3.39 5.34 24.14
CA ALA A 77 -2.11 5.62 23.51
C ALA A 77 -2.08 5.23 22.01
N ALA A 78 -3.03 4.40 21.55
CA ALA A 78 -3.12 4.01 20.15
C ALA A 78 -3.60 5.19 19.30
N THR A 79 -4.65 5.88 19.77
CA THR A 79 -5.32 6.95 19.01
C THR A 79 -4.98 8.37 19.50
N GLN A 80 -4.29 8.52 20.62
CA GLN A 80 -4.01 9.82 21.22
C GLN A 80 -2.53 10.03 21.54
N ILE A 81 -2.13 11.30 21.57
CA ILE A 81 -0.79 11.77 21.92
C ILE A 81 -0.89 12.96 22.87
N SER A 82 0.04 13.09 23.82
CA SER A 82 0.03 14.25 24.71
C SER A 82 0.41 15.53 23.96
N LEU A 83 -0.10 16.69 24.39
CA LEU A 83 0.30 17.98 23.83
C LEU A 83 1.83 18.17 23.83
N LYS A 84 2.50 17.67 24.87
CA LYS A 84 3.96 17.79 25.00
C LYS A 84 4.68 17.01 23.91
N GLU A 85 4.35 15.73 23.73
CA GLU A 85 4.95 14.88 22.70
C GLU A 85 4.59 15.37 21.29
N ALA A 86 3.34 15.82 21.09
CA ALA A 86 2.92 16.40 19.82
C ALA A 86 3.74 17.65 19.47
N GLN A 87 4.03 18.53 20.45
CA GLN A 87 4.84 19.73 20.23
C GLN A 87 6.33 19.44 20.01
N GLU A 88 6.84 18.28 20.43
CA GLU A 88 8.19 17.82 20.09
C GLU A 88 8.30 17.48 18.60
N LEU A 89 7.22 16.97 17.99
CA LEU A 89 7.13 16.74 16.54
C LEU A 89 6.85 18.03 15.76
N GLU A 90 5.84 18.78 16.18
CA GLU A 90 5.43 20.02 15.51
C GLU A 90 5.03 21.10 16.55
N PRO A 91 5.87 22.12 16.78
CA PRO A 91 5.71 23.07 17.90
C PRO A 91 4.43 23.92 17.91
N LYS A 92 3.71 24.00 16.79
CA LYS A 92 2.49 24.82 16.64
C LYS A 92 1.19 24.08 17.00
N LEU A 93 1.26 22.78 17.30
CA LEU A 93 0.10 21.95 17.60
C LEU A 93 -0.57 22.33 18.93
N ARG A 94 -1.88 22.14 18.97
CA ARG A 94 -2.77 22.44 20.10
C ARG A 94 -3.64 21.23 20.42
N VAL A 95 -4.20 21.24 21.63
CA VAL A 95 -5.19 20.23 22.04
C VAL A 95 -6.37 20.24 21.08
N GLY A 96 -6.74 19.07 20.58
CA GLY A 96 -7.79 18.88 19.58
C GLY A 96 -7.27 18.75 18.14
N ASP A 97 -6.02 19.12 17.87
CA ASP A 97 -5.39 18.90 16.56
C ASP A 97 -5.06 17.41 16.36
N HIS A 98 -4.63 17.09 15.15
CA HIS A 98 -4.20 15.76 14.72
C HIS A 98 -2.76 15.83 14.21
N VAL A 99 -1.98 14.78 14.47
CA VAL A 99 -0.58 14.69 14.04
C VAL A 99 -0.26 13.26 13.63
N GLU A 100 0.49 13.13 12.54
CA GLU A 100 1.02 11.87 12.09
C GLU A 100 2.29 11.53 12.87
N VAL A 101 2.28 10.37 13.52
CA VAL A 101 3.41 9.84 14.29
C VAL A 101 4.01 8.68 13.51
N ASP A 102 5.31 8.73 13.24
CA ASP A 102 6.02 7.61 12.61
C ASP A 102 6.03 6.41 13.56
N ILE A 103 5.45 5.31 13.11
CA ILE A 103 5.38 4.04 13.82
C ILE A 103 6.03 2.91 13.01
N THR A 104 6.87 3.27 12.04
CA THR A 104 7.55 2.30 11.17
C THR A 104 8.38 1.34 12.02
N PRO A 105 8.12 0.02 11.99
CA PRO A 105 8.84 -0.92 12.83
C PRO A 105 10.30 -0.99 12.40
N GLU A 106 11.20 -1.01 13.38
CA GLU A 106 12.63 -1.15 13.12
C GLU A 106 12.97 -2.57 12.61
N GLY A 107 14.06 -2.66 11.84
CA GLY A 107 14.61 -3.93 11.38
C GLY A 107 13.99 -4.44 10.07
N ASP A 108 13.32 -5.60 10.13
CA ASP A 108 12.96 -6.39 8.95
C ASP A 108 11.70 -5.90 8.20
N PHE A 109 11.00 -4.88 8.71
CA PHE A 109 9.75 -4.38 8.14
C PHE A 109 9.90 -3.98 6.66
N GLY A 110 10.94 -3.22 6.33
CA GLY A 110 11.19 -2.80 4.94
C GLY A 110 11.33 -3.99 3.98
N ARG A 111 11.92 -5.10 4.43
CA ARG A 111 12.03 -6.33 3.63
C ARG A 111 10.67 -6.99 3.41
N VAL A 112 9.86 -7.10 4.46
CA VAL A 112 8.51 -7.67 4.38
C VAL A 112 7.63 -6.81 3.48
N ALA A 113 7.69 -5.49 3.64
CA ALA A 113 6.94 -4.53 2.84
C ALA A 113 7.33 -4.60 1.35
N ALA A 114 8.63 -4.71 1.04
CA ALA A 114 9.10 -4.91 -0.34
C ALA A 114 8.59 -6.22 -0.96
N GLN A 115 8.55 -7.32 -0.19
CA GLN A 115 7.98 -8.59 -0.67
C GLN A 115 6.48 -8.48 -0.94
N SER A 116 5.73 -7.86 -0.04
CA SER A 116 4.31 -7.57 -0.21
C SER A 116 4.06 -6.72 -1.46
N ALA A 117 4.83 -5.65 -1.65
CA ALA A 117 4.75 -4.80 -2.84
C ALA A 117 4.95 -5.59 -4.13
N LYS A 118 5.99 -6.43 -4.20
CA LYS A 118 6.23 -7.32 -5.34
C LYS A 118 5.03 -8.24 -5.61
N GLN A 119 4.45 -8.82 -4.57
CA GLN A 119 3.29 -9.70 -4.71
C GLN A 119 2.06 -8.97 -5.24
N VAL A 120 1.80 -7.75 -4.75
CA VAL A 120 0.70 -6.91 -5.24
C VAL A 120 0.88 -6.55 -6.71
N ILE A 121 2.09 -6.14 -7.10
CA ILE A 121 2.40 -5.80 -8.50
C ILE A 121 2.10 -7.01 -9.41
N LEU A 122 2.55 -8.21 -9.02
CA LEU A 122 2.29 -9.44 -9.77
C LEU A 122 0.79 -9.78 -9.82
N GLN A 123 0.04 -9.48 -8.77
CA GLN A 123 -1.41 -9.66 -8.76
C GLN A 123 -2.10 -8.70 -9.73
N LYS A 124 -1.77 -7.41 -9.68
CA LYS A 124 -2.32 -6.39 -10.60
C LYS A 124 -2.03 -6.71 -12.05
N LEU A 125 -0.82 -7.21 -12.32
CA LEU A 125 -0.43 -7.67 -13.64
C LEU A 125 -1.35 -8.79 -14.16
N ARG A 126 -1.60 -9.82 -13.33
CA ARG A 126 -2.49 -10.93 -13.70
C ARG A 126 -3.94 -10.49 -13.86
N GLU A 127 -4.41 -9.57 -13.03
CA GLU A 127 -5.75 -9.00 -13.14
C GLU A 127 -5.92 -8.22 -14.44
N ALA A 128 -4.94 -7.40 -14.81
CA ALA A 128 -4.93 -6.67 -16.08
C ALA A 128 -4.90 -7.63 -17.28
N GLU A 129 -4.07 -8.67 -17.25
CA GLU A 129 -4.04 -9.70 -18.29
C GLU A 129 -5.38 -10.42 -18.44
N LYS A 130 -5.98 -10.83 -17.32
CA LYS A 130 -7.29 -11.48 -17.30
C LYS A 130 -8.37 -10.56 -17.86
N ASN A 131 -8.38 -9.29 -17.46
CA ASN A 131 -9.34 -8.31 -17.96
C ASN A 131 -9.17 -8.09 -19.47
N ALA A 132 -7.94 -7.93 -19.95
CA ALA A 132 -7.66 -7.80 -21.38
C ALA A 132 -8.13 -9.04 -22.17
N GLN A 133 -7.94 -10.24 -21.62
CA GLN A 133 -8.44 -11.46 -22.24
C GLN A 133 -9.97 -11.51 -22.27
N ILE A 134 -10.65 -11.19 -21.17
CA ILE A 134 -12.13 -11.13 -21.11
C ILE A 134 -12.66 -10.16 -22.16
N GLN A 135 -12.07 -8.96 -22.27
CA GLN A 135 -12.48 -7.94 -23.23
C GLN A 135 -12.35 -8.41 -24.69
N ARG A 136 -11.41 -9.30 -25.00
CA ARG A 136 -11.29 -9.91 -26.34
C ARG A 136 -12.44 -10.86 -26.69
N PHE A 137 -13.03 -11.52 -25.70
CA PHE A 137 -14.07 -12.54 -25.91
C PHE A 137 -15.49 -12.05 -25.64
N ILE A 138 -15.67 -10.97 -24.88
CA ILE A 138 -17.01 -10.49 -24.49
C ILE A 138 -17.89 -10.15 -25.70
N ASN A 139 -17.29 -9.65 -26.78
CA ASN A 139 -18.01 -9.29 -28.01
C ASN A 139 -18.25 -10.48 -28.95
N ARG A 140 -17.71 -11.66 -28.64
CA ARG A 140 -17.78 -12.88 -29.46
C ARG A 140 -18.70 -13.94 -28.86
N VAL A 141 -19.49 -13.56 -27.84
CA VAL A 141 -20.44 -14.46 -27.18
C VAL A 141 -21.50 -14.89 -28.19
N GLY A 142 -21.61 -16.21 -28.42
CA GLY A 142 -22.53 -16.80 -29.38
C GLY A 142 -21.90 -17.17 -30.73
N GLU A 143 -20.62 -16.86 -30.94
CA GLU A 143 -19.87 -17.27 -32.13
C GLU A 143 -19.29 -18.69 -31.99
N ILE A 144 -19.13 -19.39 -33.11
CA ILE A 144 -18.47 -20.71 -33.15
C ILE A 144 -16.96 -20.50 -33.30
N GLU A 145 -16.18 -21.02 -32.35
CA GLU A 145 -14.72 -20.96 -32.34
C GLU A 145 -14.10 -22.35 -32.41
N THR A 146 -12.90 -22.44 -33.02
CA THR A 146 -12.11 -23.68 -33.07
C THR A 146 -11.00 -23.63 -32.04
N GLY A 147 -10.78 -24.72 -31.30
CA GLY A 147 -9.74 -24.83 -30.27
C GLY A 147 -8.99 -26.16 -30.33
N ILE A 148 -7.82 -26.22 -29.69
CA ILE A 148 -6.98 -27.43 -29.58
C ILE A 148 -7.04 -27.93 -28.14
N VAL A 149 -7.31 -29.22 -27.95
CA VAL A 149 -7.26 -29.85 -26.62
C VAL A 149 -5.80 -29.93 -26.15
N GLN A 150 -5.43 -29.15 -25.14
CA GLN A 150 -4.06 -29.14 -24.58
C GLN A 150 -3.87 -30.08 -23.39
N ARG A 151 -4.89 -30.22 -22.53
CA ARG A 151 -4.85 -31.07 -21.33
C ARG A 151 -6.25 -31.56 -20.97
N MET A 152 -6.34 -32.79 -20.47
CA MET A 152 -7.56 -33.36 -19.90
C MET A 152 -7.29 -33.60 -18.41
N ASP A 153 -8.02 -32.91 -17.54
CA ASP A 153 -8.02 -33.17 -16.10
C ASP A 153 -9.15 -34.16 -15.79
N GLY A 154 -8.82 -35.23 -15.05
CA GLY A 154 -9.73 -36.32 -14.69
C GLY A 154 -9.91 -36.47 -13.20
#